data_AF-A0A820YVH6-F1
#
_entry.id   AF-A0A820YVH6-F1
#
_cell.length_a   1.000
_cell.length_b   1.000
_cell.length_c   1.000
_cell.angle_alpha   90.00
_cell.angle_beta   90.00
_cell.angle_gamma   90.00
#
_symmetry.space_group_name_H-M   'P 1'
#
loop_
_entity.id
_entity.type
_entity.pdbx_description
1 polymer ?
#
loop_
_entity_poly.entity_id
_entity_poly.type
_entity_poly.pdbx_seq_one_letter_code
_entity_poly.pdbx_strand_id
1 'polypeptide(L)'
;MTLACTFIYDTICFICSACDDTKITCNFEVSECGWELGSIWQIFPSGSTPETASSGPTADHTTGNGQYARLMASLLSASDPIGIMSTNTCLEQSASFSFWYFMHGSQIGTLALIVNDQTLWEKSGRQGLPAWHQADIALPVGVYLNITFAANRTGTGRSSDIAIDDIVLEGES
;
A
#
# COMPACT_ATOMS: atom_id res chain seq x y z
N MET A 1 -6.02 -33.05 -6.42
CA MET A 1 -6.58 -31.83 -7.01
C MET A 1 -7.41 -32.27 -8.21
N THR A 2 -8.70 -32.49 -7.99
CA THR A 2 -9.59 -33.07 -9.00
C THR A 2 -10.61 -32.00 -9.34
N LEU A 3 -10.47 -31.37 -10.50
CA LEU A 3 -11.54 -30.59 -11.11
C LEU A 3 -12.44 -31.59 -11.82
N ALA A 4 -13.58 -31.92 -11.22
CA ALA A 4 -14.67 -32.60 -11.91
C ALA A 4 -15.61 -31.52 -12.46
N CYS A 5 -15.45 -31.21 -13.75
CA CYS A 5 -16.45 -30.47 -14.53
C CYS A 5 -17.26 -31.51 -15.31
N THR A 6 -18.58 -31.57 -15.14
CA THR A 6 -19.44 -32.57 -15.81
C THR A 6 -20.74 -31.92 -16.30
N PHE A 7 -20.85 -31.85 -17.64
CA PHE A 7 -21.93 -31.55 -18.62
C PHE A 7 -23.04 -30.49 -18.36
N ILE A 8 -23.17 -29.44 -19.20
CA ILE A 8 -24.02 -29.20 -20.42
C ILE A 8 -25.56 -29.27 -20.22
N TYR A 9 -26.21 -28.16 -20.60
CA TYR A 9 -27.64 -27.85 -20.81
C TYR A 9 -28.43 -27.33 -19.59
N ASP A 10 -28.26 -26.06 -19.22
CA ASP A 10 -29.26 -25.00 -19.47
C ASP A 10 -28.63 -23.63 -19.13
N THR A 11 -29.19 -22.59 -19.72
CA THR A 11 -28.80 -21.18 -19.67
C THR A 11 -28.30 -20.67 -18.30
N ILE A 12 -26.97 -20.57 -18.17
CA ILE A 12 -26.15 -19.44 -17.69
C ILE A 12 -24.77 -20.03 -17.35
N CYS A 13 -23.78 -19.75 -18.21
CA CYS A 13 -22.37 -19.94 -17.85
C CYS A 13 -21.96 -18.73 -17.00
N PHE A 14 -22.14 -18.79 -15.69
CA PHE A 14 -21.34 -17.94 -14.81
C PHE A 14 -19.94 -18.52 -14.87
N ILE A 15 -19.07 -17.87 -15.64
CA ILE A 15 -17.63 -17.99 -15.41
C ILE A 15 -17.43 -17.45 -13.99
N CYS A 16 -17.45 -18.31 -12.98
CA CYS A 16 -16.78 -17.97 -11.74
C CYS A 16 -15.30 -18.16 -12.07
N SER A 17 -14.62 -17.08 -12.48
CA SER A 17 -13.18 -17.05 -12.33
C SER A 17 -12.95 -17.21 -10.83
N ALA A 18 -12.46 -18.37 -10.40
CA ALA A 18 -11.96 -18.52 -9.04
C ALA A 18 -11.01 -17.35 -8.79
N CYS A 19 -11.12 -16.73 -7.62
CA CYS A 19 -10.12 -15.78 -7.22
C CYS A 19 -8.81 -16.55 -7.14
N ASP A 20 -7.86 -16.20 -8.01
CA ASP A 20 -6.50 -16.65 -7.78
C ASP A 20 -6.11 -15.93 -6.49
N ASP A 21 -6.06 -16.69 -5.38
CA ASP A 21 -5.60 -16.25 -4.05
C ASP A 21 -4.15 -15.78 -4.23
N THR A 22 -4.04 -14.57 -4.80
CA THR A 22 -2.82 -14.05 -5.36
C THR A 22 -2.09 -13.45 -4.20
N LYS A 23 -0.97 -14.10 -3.86
CA LYS A 23 0.04 -13.49 -3.01
C LYS A 23 0.48 -12.19 -3.69
N ILE A 24 0.03 -11.04 -3.17
CA ILE A 24 0.55 -9.75 -3.59
C ILE A 24 1.77 -9.50 -2.72
N THR A 25 2.95 -9.51 -3.34
CA THR A 25 4.18 -9.09 -2.67
C THR A 25 4.79 -7.96 -3.49
N CYS A 26 5.03 -6.82 -2.86
CA CYS A 26 5.59 -5.66 -3.52
C CYS A 26 6.61 -4.93 -2.66
N ASN A 27 7.84 -4.92 -3.14
CA ASN A 27 8.97 -4.18 -2.59
C ASN A 27 9.50 -3.10 -3.56
N PHE A 28 8.75 -2.81 -4.63
CA PHE A 28 9.03 -1.73 -5.58
C PHE A 28 10.38 -1.78 -6.34
N GLU A 29 11.14 -2.88 -6.24
CA GLU A 29 12.48 -2.97 -6.84
C GLU A 29 12.46 -3.07 -8.37
N VAL A 30 11.43 -3.70 -8.93
CA VAL A 30 11.31 -3.98 -10.37
C VAL A 30 10.09 -3.31 -10.99
N SER A 31 8.99 -3.22 -10.24
CA SER A 31 7.74 -2.60 -10.68
C SER A 31 6.86 -2.25 -9.48
N GLU A 32 5.72 -1.62 -9.74
CA GLU A 32 4.68 -1.28 -8.78
C GLU A 32 3.78 -2.48 -8.43
N CYS A 33 4.04 -3.67 -8.98
CA CYS A 33 3.32 -4.92 -8.65
C CYS A 33 1.78 -4.84 -8.78
N GLY A 34 1.26 -3.98 -9.64
CA GLY A 34 -0.17 -3.76 -9.82
C GLY A 34 -0.79 -2.70 -8.90
N TRP A 35 0.04 -1.96 -8.14
CA TRP A 35 -0.39 -0.75 -7.43
C TRP A 35 -0.46 0.45 -8.38
N GLU A 36 -1.58 1.16 -8.33
CA GLU A 36 -1.76 2.45 -8.98
C GLU A 36 -1.37 3.55 -7.99
N LEU A 37 -0.34 4.34 -8.32
CA LEU A 37 0.27 5.32 -7.41
C LEU A 37 -0.46 6.69 -7.35
N GLY A 38 -1.57 6.83 -8.07
CA GLY A 38 -2.21 8.14 -8.24
C GLY A 38 -1.24 9.20 -8.80
N SER A 39 -1.51 10.47 -8.55
CA SER A 39 -0.75 11.61 -9.10
C SER A 39 0.44 12.04 -8.24
N ILE A 40 0.52 11.60 -6.98
CA ILE A 40 1.41 12.18 -5.96
C ILE A 40 2.40 11.16 -5.40
N TRP A 41 2.05 9.88 -5.34
CA TRP A 41 3.01 8.86 -4.95
C TRP A 41 3.99 8.58 -6.09
N GLN A 42 5.24 8.32 -5.71
CA GLN A 42 6.32 8.06 -6.65
C GLN A 42 7.19 6.94 -6.11
N ILE A 43 7.71 6.08 -7.00
CA ILE A 43 8.78 5.15 -6.63
C ILE A 43 10.07 5.97 -6.48
N PHE A 44 10.67 5.88 -5.30
CA PHE A 44 11.79 6.71 -4.91
C PHE A 44 13.00 5.85 -4.51
N PRO A 45 14.16 6.03 -5.17
CA PRO A 45 15.36 5.30 -4.83
C PRO A 45 16.01 5.82 -3.53
N SER A 46 16.54 4.88 -2.75
CA SER A 46 17.34 5.16 -1.55
C SER A 46 18.48 6.14 -1.84
N GLY A 47 18.85 6.94 -0.84
CA GLY A 47 19.95 7.90 -0.96
C GLY A 47 19.76 9.05 -1.96
N SER A 48 18.63 9.12 -2.68
CA SER A 48 18.42 10.13 -3.74
C SER A 48 17.85 11.46 -3.24
N THR A 49 17.63 11.61 -1.92
CA THR A 49 17.32 12.90 -1.29
C THR A 49 18.61 13.67 -0.96
N PRO A 50 18.80 14.90 -1.45
CA PRO A 50 19.88 15.77 -0.96
C PRO A 50 19.77 15.95 0.56
N GLU A 51 20.88 15.86 1.30
CA GLU A 51 20.93 16.00 2.77
C GLU A 51 20.18 17.25 3.30
N THR A 52 20.16 18.33 2.50
CA THR A 52 19.53 19.61 2.82
C THR A 52 18.00 19.63 2.68
N ALA A 53 17.40 18.58 2.09
CA ALA A 53 15.96 18.41 1.89
C ALA A 53 15.40 17.17 2.63
N SER A 54 16.20 16.55 3.49
CA SER A 54 15.93 15.24 4.08
C SER A 54 14.70 15.23 5.00
N SER A 55 13.64 14.57 4.56
CA SER A 55 12.61 14.05 5.47
C SER A 55 12.20 12.62 5.18
N GLY A 56 12.73 11.99 4.14
CA GLY A 56 12.43 10.61 3.76
C GLY A 56 13.40 9.63 4.41
N PRO A 57 13.10 8.34 4.40
CA PRO A 57 14.02 7.33 4.91
C PRO A 57 15.30 7.33 4.05
N THR A 58 16.45 7.24 4.71
CA THR A 58 17.77 7.24 4.05
C THR A 58 18.02 5.98 3.21
N ALA A 59 17.26 4.92 3.49
CA ALA A 59 17.40 3.58 2.95
C ALA A 59 16.01 2.91 2.89
N ASP A 60 15.72 2.16 1.83
CA ASP A 60 14.56 1.26 1.71
C ASP A 60 14.59 0.21 2.82
N HIS A 61 13.44 -0.39 3.08
CA HIS A 61 13.33 -1.39 4.13
C HIS A 61 13.94 -2.73 3.69
N THR A 62 13.75 -3.10 2.42
CA THR A 62 14.12 -4.42 1.88
C THR A 62 15.62 -4.71 1.94
N THR A 63 16.44 -3.82 1.37
CA THR A 63 17.86 -4.06 1.06
C THR A 63 18.79 -2.99 1.64
N GLY A 64 18.25 -1.82 1.95
CA GLY A 64 18.95 -0.62 2.39
C GLY A 64 19.53 0.25 1.27
N ASN A 65 19.47 -0.17 0.00
CA ASN A 65 19.89 0.61 -1.18
C ASN A 65 18.91 0.54 -2.37
N GLY A 66 17.74 -0.06 -2.19
CA GLY A 66 16.68 -0.26 -3.15
C GLY A 66 15.72 0.92 -3.22
N GLN A 67 14.43 0.64 -3.41
CA GLN A 67 13.41 1.63 -3.72
C GLN A 67 12.16 1.43 -2.85
N TYR A 68 11.36 2.50 -2.71
CA TYR A 68 10.12 2.46 -1.95
C TYR A 68 9.09 3.44 -2.53
N ALA A 69 7.81 3.25 -2.25
CA ALA A 69 6.78 4.23 -2.58
C ALA A 69 6.85 5.41 -1.61
N ARG A 70 6.98 6.63 -2.13
CA ARG A 70 7.10 7.86 -1.33
C ARG A 70 6.05 8.88 -1.71
N LEU A 71 5.55 9.55 -0.69
CA LEU A 71 4.75 10.77 -0.79
C LEU A 71 5.43 11.89 -0.01
N MET A 72 5.68 13.01 -0.70
CA MET A 72 6.14 14.25 -0.06
C MET A 72 4.93 15.12 0.27
N ALA A 73 4.79 15.56 1.51
CA ALA A 73 3.66 16.39 1.94
C ALA A 73 3.56 17.70 1.15
N SER A 74 4.67 18.25 0.64
CA SER A 74 4.67 19.44 -0.20
C SER A 74 4.07 19.25 -1.60
N LEU A 75 3.93 18.00 -2.08
CA LEU A 75 3.30 17.71 -3.38
C LEU A 75 1.77 17.70 -3.29
N LEU A 76 1.21 17.48 -2.10
CA LEU A 76 -0.22 17.59 -1.85
C LEU A 76 -0.63 19.06 -1.88
N SER A 77 -1.66 19.37 -2.65
CA SER A 77 -2.17 20.74 -2.81
C SER A 77 -3.33 20.99 -1.83
N ALA A 78 -3.90 22.20 -1.81
CA ALA A 78 -5.14 22.45 -1.05
C ALA A 78 -6.37 21.86 -1.76
N SER A 79 -6.30 21.75 -3.09
CA SER A 79 -7.34 21.16 -3.95
C SER A 79 -7.27 19.64 -4.01
N ASP A 80 -6.11 19.05 -3.70
CA ASP A 80 -5.88 17.61 -3.65
C ASP A 80 -5.07 17.28 -2.40
N PRO A 81 -5.73 17.19 -1.23
CA PRO A 81 -5.07 17.04 0.06
C PRO A 81 -4.78 15.57 0.42
N ILE A 82 -5.14 14.61 -0.44
CA ILE A 82 -5.01 13.18 -0.16
C ILE A 82 -4.27 12.48 -1.30
N GLY A 83 -3.12 11.89 -1.00
CA GLY A 83 -2.43 11.01 -1.94
C GLY A 83 -2.97 9.60 -1.81
N ILE A 84 -3.35 9.01 -2.94
CA ILE A 84 -3.94 7.67 -3.01
C ILE A 84 -2.99 6.73 -3.74
N MET A 85 -2.76 5.56 -3.15
CA MET A 85 -2.14 4.42 -3.81
C MET A 85 -3.06 3.22 -3.61
N SER A 86 -3.49 2.55 -4.69
CA SER A 86 -4.53 1.52 -4.61
C SER A 86 -4.28 0.32 -5.51
N THR A 87 -4.86 -0.81 -5.15
CA THR A 87 -4.92 -2.00 -5.99
C THR A 87 -6.24 -2.74 -5.80
N ASN A 88 -6.59 -3.59 -6.77
CA ASN A 88 -7.77 -4.44 -6.71
C ASN A 88 -7.33 -5.90 -6.71
N THR A 89 -7.89 -6.68 -5.80
CA THR A 89 -7.66 -8.12 -5.71
C THR A 89 -8.92 -8.83 -5.24
N CYS A 90 -8.90 -10.15 -5.11
CA CYS A 90 -9.95 -10.88 -4.44
C CYS A 90 -9.39 -12.07 -3.67
N LEU A 91 -10.10 -12.44 -2.61
CA LEU A 91 -9.68 -13.48 -1.68
C LEU A 91 -10.80 -14.49 -1.50
N GLU A 92 -10.49 -15.79 -1.65
CA GLU A 92 -11.40 -16.88 -1.31
C GLU A 92 -11.35 -17.24 0.18
N GLN A 93 -10.23 -16.90 0.84
CA GLN A 93 -9.95 -17.24 2.24
C GLN A 93 -9.53 -16.02 3.05
N SER A 94 -9.44 -16.17 4.38
CA SER A 94 -8.84 -15.14 5.24
C SER A 94 -7.41 -14.88 4.82
N ALA A 95 -6.97 -13.63 4.90
CA ALA A 95 -5.60 -13.26 4.59
C ALA A 95 -5.06 -12.26 5.61
N SER A 96 -3.74 -12.31 5.78
CA SER A 96 -2.98 -11.27 6.45
C SER A 96 -2.47 -10.27 5.42
N PHE A 97 -2.64 -8.98 5.73
CA PHE A 97 -2.08 -7.89 4.96
C PHE A 97 -1.10 -7.11 5.83
N SER A 98 0.17 -7.12 5.43
CA SER A 98 1.24 -6.42 6.12
C SER A 98 1.99 -5.48 5.19
N PHE A 99 2.53 -4.41 5.76
CA PHE A 99 3.39 -3.48 5.03
C PHE A 99 4.31 -2.74 6.01
N TRP A 100 5.42 -2.25 5.48
CA TRP A 100 6.32 -1.35 6.19
C TRP A 100 6.02 0.09 5.83
N TYR A 101 6.07 0.96 6.82
CA TYR A 101 5.80 2.37 6.66
C TYR A 101 6.76 3.26 7.44
N PHE A 102 6.96 4.46 6.91
CA PHE A 102 7.74 5.52 7.52
C PHE A 102 6.89 6.80 7.49
N MET A 103 6.85 7.54 8.58
CA MET A 103 6.22 8.87 8.62
C MET A 103 7.09 9.82 9.42
N HIS A 104 7.59 10.88 8.80
CA HIS A 104 8.45 11.85 9.46
C HIS A 104 8.09 13.28 9.07
N GLY A 105 8.31 14.21 9.99
CA GLY A 105 8.04 15.63 9.81
C GLY A 105 6.87 16.15 10.64
N SER A 106 6.84 17.45 10.87
CA SER A 106 5.87 18.12 11.74
C SER A 106 4.52 18.40 11.08
N GLN A 107 4.43 18.24 9.76
CA GLN A 107 3.23 18.57 8.97
C GLN A 107 2.61 17.35 8.29
N ILE A 108 2.96 16.16 8.78
CA ILE A 108 2.29 14.91 8.45
C ILE A 108 0.92 14.88 9.12
N GLY A 109 -0.09 14.46 8.36
CA GLY A 109 -1.41 14.17 8.88
C GLY A 109 -1.53 12.69 9.18
N THR A 110 -2.26 11.94 8.35
CA THR A 110 -2.53 10.52 8.54
C THR A 110 -2.06 9.68 7.37
N LEU A 111 -1.76 8.42 7.65
CA LEU A 111 -1.70 7.33 6.68
C LEU A 111 -2.75 6.30 7.10
N ALA A 112 -3.68 5.98 6.20
CA ALA A 112 -4.77 5.05 6.44
C ALA A 112 -4.76 3.93 5.39
N LEU A 113 -5.11 2.72 5.83
CA LEU A 113 -5.47 1.60 4.97
C LEU A 113 -6.99 1.49 4.93
N ILE A 114 -7.55 1.69 3.74
CA ILE A 114 -8.98 1.61 3.45
C ILE A 114 -9.22 0.39 2.57
N VAL A 115 -10.15 -0.46 2.97
CA VAL A 115 -10.54 -1.66 2.23
C VAL A 115 -12.05 -1.62 2.02
N ASN A 116 -12.49 -1.58 0.76
CA ASN A 116 -13.91 -1.47 0.39
C ASN A 116 -14.65 -0.37 1.17
N ASP A 117 -14.10 0.84 1.12
CA ASP A 117 -14.60 2.05 1.81
C ASP A 117 -14.58 2.00 3.36
N GLN A 118 -13.99 0.95 3.96
CA GLN A 118 -13.81 0.84 5.41
C GLN A 118 -12.35 1.08 5.81
N THR A 119 -12.12 1.99 6.74
CA THR A 119 -10.79 2.19 7.33
C THR A 119 -10.47 1.06 8.29
N LEU A 120 -9.51 0.21 7.94
CA LEU A 120 -9.09 -0.92 8.79
C LEU A 120 -7.87 -0.56 9.65
N TRP A 121 -7.08 0.41 9.24
CA TRP A 121 -5.90 0.86 9.98
C TRP A 121 -5.61 2.33 9.68
N GLU A 122 -5.15 3.06 10.69
CA GLU A 122 -4.69 4.44 10.55
C GLU A 122 -3.57 4.76 11.55
N LYS A 123 -2.60 5.55 11.10
CA LYS A 123 -1.64 6.25 11.96
C LYS A 123 -1.63 7.73 11.66
N SER A 124 -1.37 8.51 12.71
CA SER A 124 -1.31 9.97 12.66
C SER A 124 0.06 10.47 13.10
N GLY A 125 0.53 11.52 12.43
CA GLY A 125 1.73 12.28 12.78
C GLY A 125 3.04 11.53 12.53
N ARG A 126 4.14 12.13 13.01
CA ARG A 126 5.48 11.53 12.94
C ARG A 126 5.54 10.24 13.75
N GLN A 127 6.14 9.21 13.17
CA GLN A 127 6.59 8.04 13.91
C GLN A 127 8.04 8.25 14.37
N GLY A 128 8.37 7.68 15.52
CA GLY A 128 9.71 7.80 16.12
C GLY A 128 10.70 6.82 15.50
N LEU A 129 11.77 6.53 16.24
CA LEU A 129 12.70 5.44 15.91
C LEU A 129 12.13 4.08 16.37
N PRO A 130 12.43 2.96 15.69
CA PRO A 130 13.21 2.86 14.44
C PRO A 130 12.51 3.56 13.27
N ALA A 131 13.24 3.90 12.19
CA ALA A 131 12.67 4.70 11.10
C ALA A 131 11.45 4.03 10.44
N TRP A 132 11.59 2.74 10.14
CA TRP A 132 10.52 1.91 9.57
C TRP A 132 9.72 1.20 10.65
N HIS A 133 8.42 1.15 10.48
CA HIS A 133 7.46 0.48 11.35
C HIS A 133 6.63 -0.51 10.52
N GLN A 134 6.24 -1.63 11.10
CA GLN A 134 5.37 -2.61 10.43
C GLN A 134 3.93 -2.44 10.88
N ALA A 135 3.00 -2.64 9.96
CA ALA A 135 1.59 -2.82 10.24
C ALA A 135 1.14 -4.19 9.74
N ASP A 136 0.32 -4.88 10.54
CA ASP A 136 -0.27 -6.18 10.21
C ASP A 136 -1.78 -6.11 10.45
N ILE A 137 -2.58 -6.41 9.42
CA ILE A 137 -4.03 -6.21 9.39
C ILE A 137 -4.69 -7.49 8.85
N ALA A 138 -5.70 -8.00 9.55
CA ALA A 138 -6.54 -9.08 9.05
C ALA A 138 -7.55 -8.54 8.02
N LEU A 139 -7.63 -9.16 6.84
CA LEU A 139 -8.58 -8.79 5.80
C LEU A 139 -9.85 -9.65 5.83
N PRO A 140 -11.01 -9.10 5.43
CA PRO A 140 -12.26 -9.85 5.34
C PRO A 140 -12.24 -10.84 4.15
N VAL A 141 -12.88 -12.00 4.34
CA VAL A 141 -12.99 -13.10 3.35
C VAL A 141 -14.10 -12.85 2.32
N GLY A 142 -13.94 -13.42 1.12
CA GLY A 142 -15.06 -13.76 0.24
C GLY A 142 -15.60 -12.61 -0.60
N VAL A 143 -14.77 -11.59 -0.86
CA VAL A 143 -15.13 -10.42 -1.66
C VAL A 143 -13.97 -9.95 -2.54
N TYR A 144 -14.31 -9.26 -3.62
CA TYR A 144 -13.37 -8.38 -4.29
C TYR A 144 -12.97 -7.26 -3.33
N LEU A 145 -11.68 -7.01 -3.21
CA LEU A 145 -11.07 -6.01 -2.35
C LEU A 145 -10.49 -4.89 -3.20
N ASN A 146 -11.00 -3.68 -2.99
CA ASN A 146 -10.26 -2.47 -3.31
C ASN A 146 -9.44 -2.09 -2.07
N ILE A 147 -8.12 -2.22 -2.15
CA ILE A 147 -7.19 -1.88 -1.08
C ILE A 147 -6.55 -0.54 -1.43
N THR A 148 -6.70 0.44 -0.55
CA THR A 148 -6.26 1.81 -0.77
C THR A 148 -5.46 2.33 0.43
N PHE A 149 -4.23 2.75 0.17
CA PHE A 149 -3.51 3.66 1.05
C PHE A 149 -3.92 5.10 0.77
N ALA A 150 -4.45 5.76 1.80
CA ALA A 150 -4.80 7.17 1.76
C ALA A 150 -3.91 7.94 2.74
N ALA A 151 -3.17 8.93 2.22
CA ALA A 151 -2.27 9.76 2.99
C ALA A 151 -2.69 11.22 2.92
N ASN A 152 -2.78 11.90 4.05
CA ASN A 152 -3.07 13.33 4.12
C ASN A 152 -1.99 14.11 4.89
N ARG A 153 -2.09 15.45 4.84
CA ARG A 153 -1.17 16.37 5.51
C ARG A 153 -1.89 17.36 6.40
N THR A 154 -1.16 17.89 7.37
CA THR A 154 -1.61 18.99 8.25
C THR A 154 -1.01 20.35 7.87
N GLY A 155 -0.05 20.40 6.95
CA GLY A 155 0.60 21.65 6.49
C GLY A 155 1.38 21.49 5.18
N THR A 156 2.03 22.55 4.67
CA THR A 156 2.68 22.61 3.33
C THR A 156 4.20 22.39 3.32
N GLY A 157 4.78 21.91 4.41
CA GLY A 157 6.23 21.83 4.59
C GLY A 157 6.88 20.80 3.70
N ARG A 158 8.10 21.13 3.28
CA ARG A 158 8.93 20.30 2.40
C ARG A 158 9.72 19.22 3.13
N SER A 159 9.70 19.23 4.46
CA SER A 159 10.40 18.28 5.33
C SER A 159 9.41 17.33 6.02
N SER A 160 8.45 16.82 5.26
CA SER A 160 7.45 15.89 5.77
C SER A 160 7.13 14.84 4.72
N ASP A 161 7.55 13.60 4.97
CA ASP A 161 7.38 12.48 4.04
C ASP A 161 6.67 11.30 4.69
N ILE A 162 5.92 10.58 3.85
CA ILE A 162 5.39 9.25 4.12
C ILE A 162 6.00 8.30 3.10
N ALA A 163 6.44 7.14 3.54
CA ALA A 163 6.89 6.09 2.65
C ALA A 163 6.26 4.74 3.03
N ILE A 164 6.09 3.89 2.03
CA ILE A 164 5.56 2.53 2.13
C ILE A 164 6.51 1.61 1.37
N ASP A 165 6.79 0.46 1.97
CA ASP A 165 7.64 -0.58 1.38
C ASP A 165 7.14 -1.97 1.83
N ASP A 166 7.64 -3.02 1.20
CA ASP A 166 7.44 -4.42 1.60
C ASP A 166 5.97 -4.79 1.90
N ILE A 167 5.09 -4.53 0.94
CA ILE A 167 3.67 -4.90 1.01
C ILE A 167 3.53 -6.40 0.77
N VAL A 168 2.81 -7.08 1.66
CA VAL A 168 2.56 -8.51 1.58
C VAL A 168 1.08 -8.78 1.88
N LEU A 169 0.43 -9.48 0.96
CA LEU A 169 -0.87 -10.12 1.15
C LEU A 169 -0.65 -11.62 1.05
N GLU A 170 -0.91 -12.35 2.15
CA GLU A 170 -0.77 -13.80 2.20
C GLU A 170 -2.08 -14.42 2.70
N GLY A 171 -2.65 -15.33 1.89
CA GLY A 171 -3.79 -16.14 2.30
C GLY A 171 -3.40 -17.10 3.43
N GLU A 172 -4.27 -17.23 4.42
CA GLU A 172 -4.14 -18.22 5.49
C GLU A 172 -4.48 -19.61 4.91
N SER A 173 -3.49 -20.51 4.89
CA SER A 173 -3.60 -21.87 4.35
C SER A 173 -4.27 -22.87 5.29
#